data_AF-A0A970Y4U9-F1
#
_entry.id   AF-A0A970Y4U9-F1
#
_cell.length_a   1.000
_cell.length_b   1.000
_cell.length_c   1.000
_cell.angle_alpha   90.00
_cell.angle_beta   90.00
_cell.angle_gamma   90.00
#
_symmetry.space_group_name_H-M   'P 1'
#
loop_
_entity.id
_entity.type
_entity.pdbx_description
1 polymer ?
#
loop_
_entity_poly.entity_id
_entity_poly.type
_entity_poly.pdbx_seq_one_letter_code
_entity_poly.pdbx_strand_id
1 'polypeptide(L)'
;MPLGHRTLSHGIVAFGFFNIDCDCLLLNNYFFFASDFCAWVKKWAEQGPPAQGSETIYVIDDHHDVGNLRWAMEGFAHPGFLSEVYERFPFPQEPEGFKQQPEGWQVRAEVEPLLQKYAAVEDMKVVFDQQKGLVFLGDYIFDRPGFRELLDYVWRGGMPLWRDEIRPPYVLDMIEAVRRSPHWPFQGMCREY
;
A
#
# COMPACT_ATOMS: atom_id res chain seq x y z
N MET A 1 -7.90 -6.00 0.66
CA MET A 1 -7.22 -7.23 1.11
C MET A 1 -5.91 -7.42 0.39
N PRO A 2 -4.81 -7.64 1.13
CA PRO A 2 -3.48 -7.77 0.56
C PRO A 2 -3.44 -8.99 -0.37
N LEU A 3 -2.74 -8.87 -1.49
CA LEU A 3 -2.50 -9.96 -2.42
C LEU A 3 -1.02 -10.32 -2.45
N GLY A 4 -0.73 -11.52 -2.95
CA GLY A 4 0.64 -11.91 -3.26
C GLY A 4 1.13 -11.16 -4.50
N HIS A 5 2.19 -10.37 -4.33
CA HIS A 5 2.91 -9.71 -5.41
C HIS A 5 4.31 -10.30 -5.52
N ARG A 6 4.79 -10.47 -6.75
CA ARG A 6 6.11 -11.07 -6.97
C ARG A 6 7.22 -10.03 -6.77
N THR A 7 8.18 -10.39 -5.95
CA THR A 7 9.46 -9.72 -5.77
C THR A 7 10.59 -10.60 -6.28
N LEU A 8 11.70 -9.98 -6.68
CA LEU A 8 12.91 -10.69 -7.06
C LEU A 8 13.75 -11.10 -5.84
N SER A 9 13.63 -10.41 -4.70
CA SER A 9 14.37 -10.73 -3.48
C SER A 9 13.73 -11.81 -2.62
N HIS A 10 12.40 -11.79 -2.44
CA HIS A 10 11.70 -12.60 -1.43
C HIS A 10 10.61 -13.51 -2.00
N GLY A 11 10.50 -13.62 -3.34
CA GLY A 11 9.42 -14.38 -3.97
C GLY A 11 8.08 -13.65 -3.83
N ILE A 12 7.03 -14.33 -3.39
CA ILE A 12 5.69 -13.71 -3.25
C ILE A 12 5.61 -13.01 -1.89
N VAL A 13 5.36 -11.69 -1.90
CA VAL A 13 5.15 -10.88 -0.70
C VAL A 13 3.72 -10.36 -0.65
N ALA A 14 3.18 -10.19 0.55
CA ALA A 14 1.86 -9.57 0.71
C ALA A 14 1.97 -8.06 0.45
N PHE A 15 1.14 -7.53 -0.45
CA PHE A 15 0.95 -6.09 -0.61
C PHE A 15 -0.52 -5.73 -0.73
N GLY A 16 -0.92 -4.65 -0.06
CA GLY A 16 -2.22 -4.02 -0.29
C GLY A 16 -2.93 -3.55 0.98
N PHE A 17 -4.19 -3.14 0.82
CA PHE A 17 -5.04 -2.71 1.92
C PHE A 17 -5.40 -3.91 2.80
N PHE A 18 -5.19 -3.81 4.10
CA PHE A 18 -5.63 -4.85 5.04
C PHE A 18 -7.05 -4.60 5.56
N ASN A 19 -7.44 -3.34 5.78
CA ASN A 19 -8.79 -2.99 6.21
C ASN A 19 -9.45 -2.07 5.16
N ILE A 20 -10.75 -2.25 4.91
CA ILE A 20 -11.47 -1.53 3.85
C ILE A 20 -11.83 -0.09 4.24
N ASP A 21 -11.90 0.21 5.54
CA ASP A 21 -12.30 1.52 6.06
C ASP A 21 -11.12 2.47 6.29
N CYS A 22 -9.89 1.97 6.25
CA CYS A 22 -8.67 2.78 6.30
C CYS A 22 -7.88 2.67 4.99
N ASP A 23 -7.10 3.69 4.66
CA ASP A 23 -6.24 3.69 3.48
C ASP A 23 -4.81 3.19 3.75
N CYS A 24 -4.57 2.50 4.86
CA CYS A 24 -3.26 1.97 5.19
C CYS A 24 -2.93 0.73 4.33
N LEU A 25 -1.76 0.78 3.68
CA LEU A 25 -1.19 -0.32 2.91
C LEU A 25 -0.18 -1.07 3.77
N LEU A 26 -0.04 -2.36 3.49
CA LEU A 26 1.11 -3.14 3.93
C LEU A 26 1.91 -3.63 2.73
N LEU A 27 3.21 -3.78 2.93
CA LEU A 27 4.15 -4.55 2.13
C LEU A 27 4.88 -5.46 3.10
N ASN A 28 4.29 -6.63 3.35
CA ASN A 28 4.68 -7.56 4.42
C ASN A 28 4.70 -6.88 5.80
N ASN A 29 5.86 -6.50 6.32
CA ASN A 29 6.03 -5.82 7.61
C ASN A 29 6.21 -4.29 7.48
N TYR A 30 6.22 -3.75 6.27
CA TYR A 30 6.22 -2.30 6.03
C TYR A 30 4.81 -1.78 5.91
N PHE A 31 4.50 -0.72 6.63
CA PHE A 31 3.19 -0.07 6.66
C PHE A 31 3.33 1.40 6.26
N PHE A 32 2.40 1.87 5.44
CA PHE A 32 2.34 3.26 5.01
C PHE A 32 0.95 3.59 4.49
N PHE A 33 0.55 4.85 4.59
CA PHE A 33 -0.76 5.29 4.09
C PHE A 33 -0.75 5.38 2.56
N ALA A 34 -1.85 4.98 1.92
CA ALA A 34 -1.98 5.06 0.47
C ALA A 34 -1.89 6.52 -0.01
N SER A 35 -2.35 7.49 0.78
CA SER A 35 -2.11 8.91 0.52
C SER A 35 -0.62 9.24 0.35
N ASP A 36 0.23 8.70 1.21
CA ASP A 36 1.68 8.97 1.22
C ASP A 36 2.34 8.26 0.05
N PHE A 37 2.02 6.98 -0.16
CA PHE A 37 2.49 6.21 -1.31
C PHE A 37 2.15 6.88 -2.65
N CYS A 38 0.90 7.33 -2.81
CA CYS A 38 0.46 8.05 -4.00
C CYS A 38 1.20 9.38 -4.18
N ALA A 39 1.49 10.10 -3.09
CA ALA A 39 2.29 11.33 -3.13
C ALA A 39 3.73 11.07 -3.56
N TRP A 40 4.39 10.01 -3.06
CA TRP A 40 5.73 9.61 -3.50
C TRP A 40 5.76 9.28 -4.99
N VAL A 41 4.82 8.45 -5.44
CA VAL A 41 4.72 8.05 -6.84
C VAL A 41 4.44 9.25 -7.74
N LYS A 42 3.53 10.16 -7.35
CA LYS A 42 3.28 11.42 -8.06
C LYS A 42 4.57 12.23 -8.22
N LYS A 43 5.31 12.43 -7.13
CA LYS A 43 6.60 13.14 -7.13
C LYS A 43 7.61 12.47 -8.08
N TRP A 44 7.76 11.15 -8.01
CA TRP A 44 8.68 10.41 -8.88
C TRP A 44 8.25 10.47 -10.36
N ALA A 45 6.94 10.49 -10.62
CA ALA A 45 6.39 10.57 -11.96
C ALA A 45 6.55 11.97 -12.59
N GLU A 46 6.44 13.04 -11.80
CA GLU A 46 6.57 14.43 -12.26
C GLU A 46 8.03 14.90 -12.35
N GLN A 47 8.85 14.56 -11.36
CA GLN A 47 10.19 15.12 -11.18
C GLN A 47 11.30 14.17 -11.62
N GLY A 48 10.97 12.89 -11.76
CA GLY A 48 11.92 11.83 -12.01
C GLY A 48 12.09 10.91 -10.80
N PRO A 49 12.21 9.59 -11.03
CA PRO A 49 12.46 8.65 -9.95
C PRO A 49 13.86 8.88 -9.37
N PRO A 50 14.02 8.80 -8.03
CA PRO A 50 15.32 9.01 -7.41
C PRO A 50 16.28 7.85 -7.74
N ALA A 51 17.50 8.19 -8.15
CA ALA A 51 18.58 7.18 -8.23
C ALA A 51 18.86 6.57 -6.85
N GLN A 52 18.77 7.38 -5.80
CA GLN A 52 18.73 6.94 -4.41
C GLN A 52 17.97 8.00 -3.58
N GLY A 53 17.06 7.55 -2.74
CA GLY A 53 16.30 8.38 -1.82
C GLY A 53 15.81 7.56 -0.63
N SER A 54 14.94 8.16 0.17
CA SER A 54 14.25 7.51 1.27
C SER A 54 12.85 8.07 1.41
N GLU A 55 11.93 7.25 1.90
CA GLU A 55 10.57 7.67 2.27
C GLU A 55 10.26 7.12 3.66
N THR A 56 9.59 7.91 4.49
CA THR A 56 9.26 7.53 5.86
C THR A 56 8.10 6.53 5.88
N ILE A 57 8.30 5.41 6.58
CA ILE A 57 7.34 4.33 6.74
C ILE A 57 7.25 3.91 8.20
N TYR A 58 6.30 3.02 8.48
CA TYR A 58 6.16 2.31 9.74
C TYR A 58 6.61 0.87 9.56
N VAL A 59 7.50 0.37 10.41
CA VAL A 59 8.01 -1.00 10.37
C VAL A 59 7.61 -1.72 11.64
N ILE A 60 6.93 -2.86 11.50
CA ILE A 60 6.66 -3.77 12.62
C ILE A 60 7.62 -4.96 12.51
N ASP A 61 8.64 -5.01 13.35
CA ASP A 61 9.68 -6.05 13.27
C ASP A 61 9.17 -7.43 13.74
N ASP A 62 8.39 -7.47 14.83
CA ASP A 62 7.83 -8.71 15.33
C ASP A 62 6.54 -9.07 14.56
N HIS A 63 6.57 -10.19 13.84
CA HIS A 63 5.38 -10.69 13.14
C HIS A 63 4.18 -10.95 14.07
N HIS A 64 4.40 -11.19 15.37
CA HIS A 64 3.32 -11.28 16.35
C HIS A 64 2.60 -9.94 16.54
N ASP A 65 3.33 -8.82 16.45
CA ASP A 65 2.79 -7.46 16.62
C ASP A 65 2.02 -6.98 15.39
N VAL A 66 2.24 -7.58 14.21
CA VAL A 66 1.35 -7.38 13.07
C VAL A 66 -0.05 -7.94 13.38
N GLY A 67 -0.12 -9.07 14.06
CA GLY A 67 -1.34 -9.83 14.29
C GLY A 67 -1.72 -10.73 13.12
N ASN A 68 -2.73 -11.58 13.33
CA ASN A 68 -3.18 -12.55 12.32
C ASN A 68 -4.56 -12.18 11.78
N LEU A 69 -4.59 -11.76 10.51
CA LEU A 69 -5.83 -11.42 9.79
C LEU A 69 -6.91 -12.49 9.91
N ARG A 70 -6.55 -13.78 9.79
CA ARG A 70 -7.50 -14.88 9.84
C ARG A 70 -8.13 -15.01 11.22
N TRP A 71 -7.38 -14.75 12.27
CA TRP A 71 -7.86 -14.85 13.65
C TRP A 71 -8.77 -13.69 14.01
N ALA A 72 -8.42 -12.47 13.56
CA ALA A 72 -9.27 -11.30 13.70
C ALA A 72 -10.62 -11.48 12.98
N MET A 73 -10.61 -12.04 11.76
CA MET A 73 -11.83 -12.36 11.01
C MET A 73 -12.69 -13.46 11.68
N GLU A 74 -12.06 -14.40 12.39
CA GLU A 74 -12.72 -15.48 13.13
C GLU A 74 -13.12 -15.08 14.56
N GLY A 75 -12.89 -13.81 14.97
CA GLY A 75 -13.31 -13.26 16.27
C GLY A 75 -12.43 -13.68 17.45
N PHE A 76 -11.23 -14.20 17.20
CA PHE A 76 -10.26 -14.53 18.25
C PHE A 76 -9.43 -13.29 18.61
N ALA A 77 -9.42 -12.93 19.89
CA ALA A 77 -8.53 -11.90 20.42
C ALA A 77 -7.08 -12.41 20.40
N HIS A 78 -6.36 -12.10 19.32
CA HIS A 78 -4.90 -12.19 19.30
C HIS A 78 -4.34 -10.77 19.29
N PRO A 79 -3.41 -10.42 20.19
CA PRO A 79 -2.80 -9.09 20.21
C PRO A 79 -2.10 -8.80 18.88
N GLY A 80 -2.07 -7.52 18.50
CA GLY A 80 -1.41 -7.04 17.29
C GLY A 80 -2.18 -5.91 16.61
N PHE A 81 -1.47 -5.16 15.78
CA PHE A 81 -1.97 -3.99 15.08
C PHE A 81 -3.24 -4.27 14.28
N LEU A 82 -3.25 -5.35 13.47
CA LEU A 82 -4.40 -5.67 12.63
C LEU A 82 -5.66 -5.92 13.48
N SER A 83 -5.53 -6.65 14.58
CA SER A 83 -6.66 -6.97 15.47
C SER A 83 -7.26 -5.70 16.07
N GLU A 84 -6.44 -4.76 16.57
CA GLU A 84 -6.95 -3.47 17.09
C GLU A 84 -7.66 -2.65 16.02
N VAL A 85 -7.16 -2.66 14.78
CA VAL A 85 -7.85 -1.99 13.67
C VAL A 85 -9.21 -2.65 13.40
N TYR A 86 -9.31 -3.98 13.42
CA TYR A 86 -10.59 -4.67 13.19
C TYR A 86 -11.59 -4.53 14.34
N GLU A 87 -11.14 -4.38 15.58
CA GLU A 87 -12.02 -4.05 16.70
C GLU A 87 -12.65 -2.66 16.52
N ARG A 88 -11.88 -1.71 15.96
CA ARG A 88 -12.33 -0.34 15.71
C ARG A 88 -13.16 -0.21 14.42
N PHE A 89 -12.74 -0.92 13.37
CA PHE A 89 -13.31 -0.90 12.02
C PHE A 89 -13.62 -2.35 11.58
N PRO A 90 -14.69 -2.95 12.14
CA PRO A 90 -15.05 -4.33 11.82
C PRO A 90 -15.58 -4.40 10.39
N PHE A 91 -15.33 -5.54 9.73
CA PHE A 91 -15.91 -5.76 8.41
C PHE A 91 -17.43 -5.77 8.45
N PRO A 92 -18.08 -5.29 7.37
CA PRO A 92 -19.53 -5.31 7.26
C PRO A 92 -20.04 -6.76 7.29
N GLN A 93 -21.20 -6.94 7.91
CA GLN A 93 -21.91 -8.23 7.93
C GLN A 93 -22.36 -8.65 6.53
N GLU A 94 -22.75 -7.66 5.71
CA GLU A 94 -23.23 -7.88 4.34
C GLU A 94 -22.06 -7.85 3.34
N PRO A 95 -21.87 -8.90 2.53
CA PRO A 95 -20.77 -8.99 1.56
C PRO A 95 -20.71 -7.84 0.55
N GLU A 96 -21.86 -7.24 0.21
CA GLU A 96 -21.96 -6.12 -0.72
C GLU A 96 -21.27 -4.86 -0.18
N GLY A 97 -21.24 -4.70 1.14
CA GLY A 97 -20.55 -3.61 1.81
C GLY A 97 -19.03 -3.77 1.82
N PHE A 98 -18.51 -4.95 1.46
CA PHE A 98 -17.08 -5.25 1.46
C PHE A 98 -16.41 -4.58 0.25
N LYS A 99 -16.20 -3.26 0.36
CA LYS A 99 -15.62 -2.38 -0.65
C LYS A 99 -14.63 -1.41 0.00
N GLN A 100 -13.51 -1.12 -0.67
CA GLN A 100 -12.53 -0.16 -0.17
C GLN A 100 -13.17 1.23 -0.14
N GLN A 101 -13.16 1.88 1.03
CA GLN A 101 -13.77 3.18 1.23
C GLN A 101 -12.88 4.29 0.64
N PRO A 102 -13.40 5.13 -0.28
CA PRO A 102 -12.65 6.26 -0.84
C PRO A 102 -12.26 7.30 0.21
N GLU A 103 -12.99 7.35 1.32
CA GLU A 103 -12.76 8.24 2.45
C GLU A 103 -11.82 7.66 3.51
N GLY A 104 -11.21 6.48 3.28
CA GLY A 104 -10.39 5.81 4.29
C GLY A 104 -9.17 6.61 4.78
N TRP A 105 -8.75 7.64 4.05
CA TRP A 105 -7.73 8.60 4.48
C TRP A 105 -8.19 9.50 5.65
N GLN A 106 -9.50 9.67 5.84
CA GLN A 106 -10.06 10.53 6.89
C GLN A 106 -9.87 9.92 8.29
N VAL A 107 -9.75 8.60 8.38
CA VAL A 107 -9.54 7.90 9.66
C VAL A 107 -8.07 7.73 10.02
N ARG A 108 -7.13 8.32 9.27
CA ARG A 108 -5.69 8.28 9.58
C ARG A 108 -5.40 8.72 11.00
N ALA A 109 -6.04 9.79 11.48
CA ALA A 109 -5.83 10.30 12.84
C ALA A 109 -6.26 9.30 13.94
N GLU A 110 -7.10 8.32 13.63
CA GLU A 110 -7.46 7.22 14.53
C GLU A 110 -6.55 6.00 14.35
N VAL A 111 -6.14 5.68 13.12
CA VAL A 111 -5.36 4.47 12.80
C VAL A 111 -3.86 4.63 13.07
N GLU A 112 -3.28 5.79 12.74
CA GLU A 112 -1.85 6.07 12.90
C GLU A 112 -1.37 5.92 14.35
N PRO A 113 -2.10 6.40 15.38
CA PRO A 113 -1.75 6.13 16.78
C PRO A 113 -1.82 4.65 17.17
N LEU A 114 -2.67 3.84 16.54
CA LEU A 114 -2.70 2.38 16.77
C LEU A 114 -1.44 1.73 16.19
N LEU A 115 -1.09 2.11 14.96
CA LEU A 115 0.11 1.61 14.27
C LEU A 115 1.39 1.94 15.06
N GLN A 116 1.49 3.16 15.58
CA GLN A 116 2.63 3.62 16.39
C GLN A 116 2.84 2.87 17.71
N LYS A 117 1.86 2.10 18.20
CA LYS A 117 2.06 1.22 19.37
C LYS A 117 2.94 0.02 19.06
N TYR A 118 2.92 -0.42 17.80
CA TYR A 118 3.53 -1.67 17.33
C TYR A 118 4.71 -1.42 16.39
N ALA A 119 4.74 -0.26 15.72
CA ALA A 119 5.71 0.04 14.68
C ALA A 119 6.74 1.08 15.10
N ALA A 120 7.98 0.91 14.63
CA ALA A 120 8.97 1.96 14.58
C ALA A 120 8.78 2.82 13.33
N VAL A 121 9.08 4.12 13.43
CA VAL A 121 9.14 5.01 12.27
C VAL A 121 10.54 4.92 11.68
N GLU A 122 10.64 4.54 10.42
CA GLU A 122 11.91 4.36 9.72
C GLU A 122 11.93 5.00 8.33
N ASP A 123 13.13 5.27 7.84
CA ASP A 123 13.34 5.77 6.47
C ASP A 123 13.64 4.59 5.53
N MET A 124 12.62 4.16 4.78
CA MET A 124 12.77 3.12 3.78
C MET A 124 13.59 3.64 2.61
N LYS A 125 14.71 2.97 2.31
CA LYS A 125 15.52 3.28 1.13
C LYS A 125 14.72 3.05 -0.16
N VAL A 126 14.73 4.03 -1.06
CA VAL A 126 14.13 3.93 -2.39
C VAL A 126 15.19 4.10 -3.47
N VAL A 127 15.28 3.16 -4.41
CA VAL A 127 16.26 3.20 -5.52
C VAL A 127 15.58 2.80 -6.82
N PHE A 128 15.80 3.59 -7.87
CA PHE A 128 15.39 3.28 -9.23
C PHE A 128 16.64 3.07 -10.10
N ASP A 129 17.00 1.80 -10.32
CA ASP A 129 18.13 1.42 -11.18
C ASP A 129 17.61 1.13 -12.60
N GLN A 130 17.55 2.18 -13.43
CA GLN A 130 17.08 2.06 -14.82
C GLN A 130 17.99 1.15 -15.66
N GLN A 131 19.30 1.09 -15.38
CA GLN A 131 20.23 0.26 -16.14
C GLN A 131 19.93 -1.23 -15.93
N LYS A 132 19.60 -1.62 -14.71
CA LYS A 132 19.20 -2.99 -14.37
C LYS A 132 17.70 -3.25 -14.52
N GLY A 133 16.90 -2.20 -14.69
CA GLY A 133 15.45 -2.28 -14.75
C GLY A 133 14.80 -2.64 -13.41
N LEU A 134 15.41 -2.22 -12.29
CA LEU A 134 15.02 -2.60 -10.93
C LEU A 134 14.53 -1.42 -10.10
N VAL A 135 13.52 -1.67 -9.29
CA VAL A 135 12.99 -0.73 -8.28
C VAL A 135 13.16 -1.37 -6.91
N PHE A 136 13.79 -0.65 -5.98
CA PHE A 136 14.00 -1.09 -4.61
C PHE A 136 13.11 -0.25 -3.69
N LEU A 137 12.31 -0.92 -2.88
CA LEU A 137 11.52 -0.35 -1.78
C LEU A 137 11.97 -1.05 -0.49
N GLY A 138 12.97 -0.47 0.17
CA GLY A 138 13.73 -1.09 1.25
C GLY A 138 14.36 -2.41 0.78
N ASP A 139 13.95 -3.51 1.41
CA ASP A 139 14.47 -4.86 1.12
C ASP A 139 13.73 -5.56 -0.05
N TYR A 140 12.67 -4.94 -0.55
CA TYR A 140 11.85 -5.48 -1.62
C TYR A 140 12.32 -4.97 -2.98
N ILE A 141 12.73 -5.92 -3.83
CA ILE A 141 13.22 -5.64 -5.18
C ILE A 141 12.13 -6.05 -6.17
N PHE A 142 11.72 -5.11 -7.00
CA PHE A 142 10.76 -5.30 -8.08
C PHE A 142 11.44 -5.08 -9.43
N ASP A 143 11.03 -5.84 -10.43
CA ASP A 143 11.22 -5.42 -11.81
C ASP A 143 10.15 -4.38 -12.18
N ARG A 144 10.29 -3.79 -13.37
CA ARG A 144 9.33 -2.79 -13.87
C ARG A 144 7.88 -3.31 -13.89
N PRO A 145 7.55 -4.52 -14.41
CA PRO A 145 6.19 -5.04 -14.32
C PRO A 145 5.68 -5.20 -12.89
N GLY A 146 6.47 -5.78 -11.98
CA GLY A 146 6.06 -6.00 -10.59
C GLY A 146 5.79 -4.69 -9.84
N PHE A 147 6.62 -3.67 -10.05
CA PHE A 147 6.35 -2.34 -9.48
C PHE A 147 5.04 -1.74 -10.00
N ARG A 148 4.74 -1.91 -11.29
CA ARG A 148 3.50 -1.43 -11.89
C ARG A 148 2.27 -2.17 -11.39
N GLU A 149 2.39 -3.45 -11.07
CA GLU A 149 1.31 -4.21 -10.45
C GLU A 149 0.90 -3.62 -9.09
N LEU A 150 1.84 -3.06 -8.32
CA LEU A 150 1.52 -2.35 -7.08
C LEU A 150 0.67 -1.11 -7.36
N LEU A 151 1.05 -0.33 -8.37
CA LEU A 151 0.33 0.88 -8.77
C LEU A 151 -1.07 0.55 -9.31
N ASP A 152 -1.18 -0.50 -10.14
CA ASP A 152 -2.45 -0.99 -10.68
C ASP A 152 -3.36 -1.52 -9.56
N TYR A 153 -2.79 -2.18 -8.55
CA TYR A 153 -3.52 -2.62 -7.37
C TYR A 153 -4.15 -1.43 -6.63
N VAL A 154 -3.37 -0.39 -6.33
CA VAL A 154 -3.87 0.81 -5.64
C VAL A 154 -4.90 1.55 -6.50
N TRP A 155 -4.64 1.70 -7.81
CA TRP A 155 -5.57 2.30 -8.76
C TRP A 155 -6.95 1.63 -8.76
N ARG A 156 -7.00 0.31 -8.65
CA ARG A 156 -8.24 -0.48 -8.63
C ARG A 156 -8.97 -0.42 -7.29
N GLY A 157 -8.31 0.00 -6.21
CA GLY A 157 -8.83 -0.08 -4.83
C GLY A 157 -8.57 -1.44 -4.20
N GLY A 158 -7.49 -2.10 -4.66
CA GLY A 158 -7.14 -3.46 -4.29
C GLY A 158 -8.22 -4.48 -4.64
N MET A 159 -8.28 -5.53 -3.84
CA MET A 159 -9.43 -6.43 -3.76
C MET A 159 -10.08 -6.17 -2.41
N PRO A 160 -11.19 -5.43 -2.34
CA PRO A 160 -12.39 -5.69 -3.15
C PRO A 160 -12.80 -4.60 -4.17
N LEU A 161 -11.88 -3.75 -4.62
CA LEU A 161 -12.12 -2.53 -5.41
C LEU A 161 -12.71 -1.38 -4.58
N TRP A 162 -12.63 -0.18 -5.13
CA TRP A 162 -13.27 1.02 -4.56
C TRP A 162 -14.80 0.90 -4.51
N ARG A 163 -15.40 1.41 -3.43
CA ARG A 163 -16.86 1.57 -3.31
C ARG A 163 -17.36 2.47 -4.43
N ASP A 164 -18.42 2.03 -5.11
CA ASP A 164 -19.05 2.73 -6.24
C ASP A 164 -18.08 3.12 -7.38
N GLU A 165 -16.92 2.45 -7.46
CA GLU A 165 -15.82 2.76 -8.39
C GLU A 165 -15.22 4.18 -8.21
N ILE A 166 -15.53 4.84 -7.10
CA ILE A 166 -15.07 6.18 -6.78
C ILE A 166 -13.65 6.11 -6.24
N ARG A 167 -12.74 6.85 -6.87
CA ARG A 167 -11.34 6.90 -6.44
C ARG A 167 -11.08 8.15 -5.60
N PRO A 168 -10.30 8.03 -4.51
CA PRO A 168 -9.87 9.19 -3.75
C PRO A 168 -9.07 10.18 -4.60
N PRO A 169 -9.07 11.49 -4.27
CA PRO A 169 -8.30 12.50 -5.00
C PRO A 169 -6.81 12.16 -5.13
N TYR A 170 -6.18 11.63 -4.08
CA TYR A 170 -4.76 11.27 -4.12
C TYR A 170 -4.44 10.17 -5.14
N VAL A 171 -5.37 9.24 -5.39
CA VAL A 171 -5.21 8.19 -6.41
C VAL A 171 -5.36 8.77 -7.82
N LEU A 172 -6.32 9.68 -8.00
CA LEU A 172 -6.54 10.38 -9.27
C LEU A 172 -5.32 11.23 -9.65
N ASP A 173 -4.80 12.01 -8.70
CA ASP A 173 -3.60 12.81 -8.86
C ASP A 173 -2.38 11.95 -9.21
N MET A 174 -2.17 10.84 -8.50
CA MET A 174 -1.09 9.91 -8.77
C MET A 174 -1.18 9.36 -10.20
N ILE A 175 -2.35 8.87 -10.62
CA ILE A 175 -2.46 8.26 -11.94
C ILE A 175 -2.29 9.30 -13.06
N GLU A 176 -2.78 10.53 -12.88
CA GLU A 176 -2.60 11.59 -13.86
C GLU A 176 -1.12 11.90 -14.09
N ALA A 177 -0.34 11.99 -13.00
CA ALA A 177 1.10 12.17 -13.06
C ALA A 177 1.80 10.98 -13.74
N VAL A 178 1.47 9.75 -13.34
CA VAL A 178 2.03 8.52 -13.94
C VAL A 178 1.77 8.45 -15.43
N ARG A 179 0.56 8.78 -15.89
CA ARG A 179 0.17 8.76 -17.32
C ARG A 179 0.95 9.76 -18.17
N ARG A 180 1.30 10.91 -17.60
CA ARG A 180 2.08 11.97 -18.27
C ARG A 180 3.58 11.76 -18.16
N SER A 181 4.02 10.84 -17.30
CA SER A 181 5.43 10.71 -16.97
C SER A 181 6.25 10.16 -18.13
N PRO A 182 7.33 10.85 -18.52
CA PRO A 182 8.27 10.33 -19.50
C PRO A 182 9.28 9.35 -18.87
N HIS A 183 9.23 9.10 -17.56
CA HIS A 183 10.26 8.32 -16.87
C HIS A 183 10.03 6.81 -17.02
N TRP A 184 11.13 6.06 -17.18
CA TRP A 184 11.15 4.61 -17.44
C TRP A 184 10.18 3.75 -16.60
N PRO A 185 10.06 3.92 -15.27
CA PRO A 185 9.23 3.01 -14.48
C PRO A 185 7.74 3.21 -14.80
N PHE A 186 7.35 4.37 -15.32
CA PHE A 186 5.95 4.77 -15.60
C PHE A 186 5.57 4.73 -17.08
N GLN A 187 6.52 4.87 -18.01
CA GLN A 187 6.28 4.86 -19.46
C GLN A 187 5.34 3.74 -19.94
N GLY A 188 4.22 4.07 -20.59
CA GLY A 188 3.28 3.06 -21.08
C GLY A 188 2.41 2.39 -20.01
N MET A 189 2.37 2.91 -18.78
CA MET A 189 1.26 2.64 -17.86
C MET A 189 0.04 3.46 -18.29
N CYS A 190 -0.86 2.82 -19.04
CA CYS A 190 -2.20 3.28 -19.37
C CYS A 190 -2.98 2.07 -19.91
N ARG A 191 -3.39 1.13 -19.06
CA ARG A 191 -4.57 0.34 -19.43
C ARG A 191 -5.77 1.20 -19.09
N GLU A 192 -6.39 1.77 -20.12
CA GLU A 192 -7.80 2.11 -20.03
C GLU A 192 -8.51 0.78 -19.71
N TYR A 193 -9.07 0.69 -18.50
CA TYR A 193 -9.93 -0.41 -18.10
C TYR A 193 -11.37 0.06 -18.31
#